data_AF-A0A644ZG77-F1
#
_entry.id   AF-A0A644ZG77-F1
#
_cell.length_a   1.000
_cell.length_b   1.000
_cell.length_c   1.000
_cell.angle_alpha   90.00
_cell.angle_beta   90.00
_cell.angle_gamma   90.00
#
_symmetry.space_group_name_H-M   'P 1'
#
loop_
_entity.id
_entity.type
_entity.pdbx_description
1 polymer ?
#
loop_
_entity_poly.entity_id
_entity_poly.type
_entity_poly.pdbx_seq_one_letter_code
_entity_poly.pdbx_strand_id
1 'polypeptide(L)'
;MLSEIKNDLRELIMPALGLEIPLAMSQVIEACWADGRRPQLNSKKRTQIGYNFYYDLPAGISFRDFASKKEYFRDNIGLYSTVDIIHSGKMALVKVINQQLKAMYSYDWNYPKGGFGISFRMG
;
A
#
# COMPACT_ATOMS: atom_id res chain seq x y z
N MET A 1 -12.20 -26.97 -4.08
CA MET A 1 -12.67 -27.00 -5.47
C MET A 1 -13.39 -25.73 -5.91
N LEU A 2 -14.62 -25.41 -5.46
CA LEU A 2 -15.31 -24.17 -5.89
C LEU A 2 -14.61 -22.87 -5.42
N SER A 3 -13.92 -22.92 -4.27
CA SER A 3 -13.12 -21.82 -3.73
C SER A 3 -11.85 -21.54 -4.54
N GLU A 4 -11.19 -22.60 -5.03
CA GLU A 4 -9.97 -22.51 -5.85
C GLU A 4 -10.29 -21.87 -7.21
N ILE A 5 -11.36 -22.32 -7.89
CA ILE A 5 -11.80 -21.74 -9.16
C ILE A 5 -12.18 -20.26 -9.02
N LYS A 6 -12.77 -19.88 -7.89
CA LYS A 6 -13.09 -18.46 -7.59
C LYS A 6 -11.85 -17.61 -7.33
N ASN A 7 -10.80 -18.20 -6.75
CA ASN A 7 -9.53 -17.52 -6.53
C ASN A 7 -8.79 -17.33 -7.85
N ASP A 8 -8.71 -18.36 -8.69
CA ASP A 8 -8.06 -18.30 -10.00
C ASP A 8 -8.73 -17.24 -10.92
N LEU A 9 -10.07 -17.18 -10.94
CA LEU A 9 -10.80 -16.17 -11.71
C LEU A 9 -10.59 -14.74 -11.16
N ARG A 10 -10.44 -14.58 -9.85
CA ARG A 10 -10.14 -13.27 -9.26
C ARG A 10 -8.73 -12.82 -9.58
N GLU A 11 -7.76 -13.74 -9.52
CA GLU A 11 -6.36 -13.48 -9.85
C GLU A 11 -6.18 -13.11 -11.33
N LEU A 12 -7.00 -13.65 -12.24
CA LEU A 12 -6.95 -13.29 -13.66
C LEU A 12 -7.63 -11.96 -13.99
N ILE A 13 -8.78 -11.67 -13.38
CA ILE A 13 -9.62 -10.51 -13.75
C ILE A 13 -9.17 -9.23 -13.04
N MET A 14 -8.66 -9.32 -11.82
CA MET A 14 -8.32 -8.15 -11.01
C MET A 14 -7.12 -7.33 -11.51
N PRO A 15 -6.02 -7.94 -12.03
CA PRO A 15 -4.93 -7.21 -12.68
C PRO A 15 -5.41 -6.39 -13.89
N ALA A 16 -6.28 -6.98 -14.71
CA ALA A 16 -6.87 -6.31 -15.87
C ALA A 16 -7.74 -5.08 -15.51
N LEU A 17 -8.20 -4.99 -14.26
CA LEU A 17 -8.99 -3.86 -13.73
C LEU A 17 -8.17 -2.92 -12.82
N GLY A 18 -6.85 -3.14 -12.67
CA GLY A 18 -6.00 -2.36 -11.76
C GLY A 18 -6.33 -2.56 -10.28
N LEU A 19 -6.86 -3.73 -9.91
CA LEU A 19 -7.28 -4.11 -8.56
C LEU A 19 -6.28 -5.03 -7.83
N GLU A 20 -5.04 -5.10 -8.30
CA GLU A 20 -3.97 -5.93 -7.73
C GLU A 20 -3.74 -5.64 -6.24
N ILE A 21 -3.71 -4.36 -5.87
CA ILE A 21 -3.47 -3.94 -4.47
C ILE A 21 -4.61 -4.40 -3.54
N PRO A 22 -5.90 -4.13 -3.83
CA PRO A 22 -7.00 -4.69 -3.05
C PRO A 22 -6.94 -6.22 -2.89
N LEU A 23 -6.52 -6.96 -3.92
CA LEU A 23 -6.40 -8.42 -3.85
C LEU A 23 -5.25 -8.83 -2.92
N ALA A 24 -4.05 -8.27 -3.11
CA ALA A 24 -2.90 -8.53 -2.26
C ALA A 24 -3.20 -8.24 -0.79
N MET A 25 -3.92 -7.16 -0.51
CA MET A 25 -4.37 -6.83 0.85
C MET A 25 -5.25 -7.93 1.46
N SER A 26 -6.20 -8.49 0.70
CA SER A 26 -7.04 -9.57 1.21
C SER A 26 -6.25 -10.85 1.46
N GLN A 27 -5.32 -11.20 0.57
CA GLN A 27 -4.45 -12.37 0.72
C GLN A 27 -3.54 -12.24 1.95
N VAL A 28 -2.99 -11.04 2.21
CA VAL A 28 -2.19 -10.78 3.41
C VAL A 28 -2.99 -10.98 4.69
N ILE A 29 -4.23 -10.49 4.74
CA ILE A 29 -5.09 -10.67 5.91
C ILE A 29 -5.35 -12.16 6.17
N GLU A 30 -5.63 -12.92 5.11
CA GLU A 30 -5.89 -14.37 5.21
C GLU A 30 -4.63 -15.15 5.62
N ALA A 31 -3.46 -14.75 5.13
CA ALA A 31 -2.20 -15.39 5.48
C ALA A 31 -1.74 -15.08 6.92
N CYS A 32 -1.97 -13.86 7.39
CA CYS A 32 -1.54 -13.44 8.73
C CYS A 32 -2.47 -13.92 9.85
N TRP A 33 -3.77 -14.11 9.56
CA TRP A 33 -4.78 -14.49 10.54
C TRP A 33 -5.68 -15.60 9.98
N ALA A 34 -5.20 -16.84 10.08
CA ALA A 34 -5.89 -18.04 9.61
C ALA A 34 -7.12 -18.42 10.46
N ASP A 35 -7.09 -18.06 11.75
CA ASP A 35 -8.22 -18.29 12.65
C ASP A 35 -9.36 -17.31 12.33
N GLY A 36 -10.61 -17.75 12.45
CA GLY A 36 -11.81 -16.98 12.08
C GLY A 36 -11.97 -15.59 12.74
N ARG A 37 -11.06 -15.20 13.64
CA ARG A 37 -10.91 -13.85 14.20
C ARG A 37 -9.90 -13.03 13.41
N ARG A 38 -10.20 -12.77 12.13
CA ARG A 38 -9.36 -11.94 11.25
C ARG A 38 -9.84 -10.48 11.21
N PRO A 39 -8.93 -9.51 11.03
CA PRO A 39 -9.30 -8.12 10.76
C PRO A 39 -10.27 -8.04 9.56
N GLN A 40 -11.34 -7.26 9.70
CA GLN A 40 -12.36 -7.12 8.65
C GLN A 40 -12.18 -5.81 7.91
N LEU A 41 -12.20 -5.85 6.57
CA LEU A 41 -12.15 -4.63 5.77
C LEU A 41 -13.50 -3.92 5.88
N ASN A 42 -13.52 -2.80 6.59
CA ASN A 42 -14.70 -1.94 6.74
C ASN A 42 -14.90 -1.09 5.48
N SER A 43 -13.84 -0.42 5.03
CA SER A 43 -13.89 0.39 3.82
C SER A 43 -12.54 0.46 3.10
N LYS A 44 -12.60 0.65 1.79
CA LYS A 44 -11.44 0.97 0.94
C LYS A 44 -11.71 2.26 0.19
N LYS A 45 -10.74 3.16 0.16
CA LYS A 45 -10.81 4.43 -0.57
C LYS A 45 -9.59 4.57 -1.47
N ARG A 46 -9.82 4.66 -2.77
CA ARG A 46 -8.76 5.02 -3.73
C ARG A 46 -8.39 6.49 -3.53
N THR A 47 -7.10 6.77 -3.46
CA THR A 47 -6.55 8.12 -3.40
C THR A 47 -5.85 8.44 -4.73
N GLN A 48 -5.39 9.68 -4.91
CA GLN A 48 -4.65 10.06 -6.12
C GLN A 48 -3.38 9.23 -6.31
N ILE A 49 -2.71 8.88 -5.20
CA ILE A 49 -1.39 8.24 -5.18
C ILE A 49 -1.41 6.76 -4.74
N GLY A 50 -2.60 6.20 -4.47
CA GLY A 50 -2.75 4.81 -4.02
C GLY A 50 -4.10 4.51 -3.36
N TYR A 51 -4.07 3.90 -2.18
CA TYR A 51 -5.24 3.37 -1.50
C TYR A 51 -5.17 3.53 0.02
N ASN A 52 -6.32 3.74 0.64
CA ASN A 52 -6.52 3.68 2.07
C ASN A 52 -7.47 2.52 2.38
N PHE A 53 -7.07 1.61 3.26
CA PHE A 53 -7.87 0.48 3.74
C PHE A 53 -8.13 0.65 5.23
N TYR A 54 -9.40 0.62 5.62
CA TYR A 54 -9.83 0.73 7.01
C TYR A 54 -10.24 -0.65 7.50
N TYR A 55 -9.51 -1.18 8.47
CA TYR A 55 -9.76 -2.47 9.07
C TYR A 55 -10.34 -2.33 10.47
N ASP A 56 -11.46 -3.01 10.69
CA ASP A 56 -11.97 -3.25 12.03
C ASP A 56 -11.16 -4.39 12.67
N LEU A 57 -10.59 -4.12 13.83
CA LEU A 57 -9.81 -5.11 14.58
C LEU A 57 -10.75 -5.86 15.54
N PRO A 58 -10.89 -7.20 15.43
CA PRO A 58 -11.71 -7.97 16.34
C PRO A 58 -11.06 -8.04 17.73
N ALA A 59 -11.88 -8.38 18.74
CA ALA A 59 -11.38 -8.63 20.09
C ALA A 59 -10.29 -9.74 20.08
N GLY A 60 -9.14 -9.44 20.66
CA GLY A 60 -7.96 -10.32 20.68
C GLY A 60 -6.85 -9.92 19.71
N ILE A 61 -7.12 -9.06 18.71
CA ILE A 61 -6.07 -8.47 17.88
C ILE A 61 -5.83 -7.04 18.33
N SER A 62 -4.67 -6.80 18.93
CA SER A 62 -4.26 -5.44 19.29
C SER A 62 -3.79 -4.68 18.05
N PHE A 63 -3.90 -3.35 18.07
CA PHE A 63 -3.31 -2.53 17.01
C PHE A 63 -1.80 -2.77 16.85
N ARG A 64 -1.08 -3.01 17.96
CA ARG A 64 0.36 -3.31 17.93
C ARG A 64 0.65 -4.61 17.19
N ASP A 65 -0.15 -5.65 17.42
CA ASP A 65 -0.04 -6.93 16.70
C ASP A 65 -0.29 -6.71 15.20
N PHE A 66 -1.38 -6.02 14.85
CA PHE A 66 -1.70 -5.70 13.47
C PHE A 66 -0.60 -4.87 12.79
N ALA A 67 -0.10 -3.84 13.46
CA ALA A 67 0.97 -2.97 12.97
C ALA A 67 2.32 -3.70 12.80
N SER A 68 2.56 -4.75 13.60
CA SER A 68 3.78 -5.57 13.46
C SER A 68 3.87 -6.29 12.12
N LYS A 69 2.73 -6.48 11.42
CA LYS A 69 2.68 -7.10 10.09
C LYS A 69 2.96 -6.13 8.94
N LYS A 70 3.31 -4.87 9.22
CA LYS A 70 3.59 -3.84 8.20
C LYS A 70 4.53 -4.30 7.10
N GLU A 71 5.62 -4.98 7.46
CA GLU A 71 6.59 -5.48 6.49
C GLU A 71 5.98 -6.53 5.58
N TYR A 72 5.19 -7.46 6.13
CA TYR A 72 4.48 -8.47 5.36
C TYR A 72 3.47 -7.86 4.38
N PHE A 73 2.75 -6.80 4.78
CA PHE A 73 1.90 -6.04 3.85
C PHE A 73 2.71 -5.43 2.70
N ARG A 74 3.84 -4.79 3.00
CA ARG A 74 4.69 -4.17 1.97
C ARG A 74 5.20 -5.20 0.96
N ASP A 75 5.70 -6.32 1.47
CA ASP A 75 6.36 -7.33 0.64
C ASP A 75 5.38 -8.02 -0.33
N ASN A 76 4.09 -8.15 0.05
CA ASN A 76 3.04 -8.74 -0.79
C ASN A 76 2.39 -7.75 -1.77
N ILE A 77 2.47 -6.44 -1.53
CA ILE A 77 1.91 -5.42 -2.44
C ILE A 77 2.90 -5.10 -3.57
N GLY A 78 4.21 -5.13 -3.28
CA GLY A 78 5.28 -4.99 -4.28
C GLY A 78 6.37 -3.99 -3.87
N LEU A 79 7.58 -4.23 -4.39
CA LEU A 79 8.84 -3.55 -4.05
C LEU A 79 8.82 -2.01 -4.13
N TYR A 80 7.94 -1.43 -4.94
CA TYR A 80 7.85 0.02 -5.15
C TYR A 80 6.70 0.68 -4.40
N SER A 81 6.02 -0.04 -3.50
CA SER A 81 4.90 0.48 -2.74
C SER A 81 5.30 0.80 -1.29
N THR A 82 4.84 1.95 -0.79
CA THR A 82 4.99 2.30 0.62
C THR A 82 3.72 1.93 1.37
N VAL A 83 3.88 1.26 2.50
CA VAL A 83 2.77 0.88 3.39
C VAL A 83 2.95 1.56 4.75
N ASP A 84 1.92 2.23 5.23
CA ASP A 84 1.85 2.77 6.58
C ASP A 84 0.60 2.29 7.30
N ILE A 85 0.77 1.92 8.57
CA ILE A 85 -0.33 1.47 9.43
C ILE A 85 -0.50 2.50 10.54
N ILE A 86 -1.70 3.09 10.61
CA ILE A 86 -2.01 4.20 11.51
C ILE A 86 -3.26 3.86 12.31
N HIS A 87 -3.28 4.24 13.58
CA HIS A 87 -4.47 4.12 14.41
C HIS A 87 -5.49 5.20 14.00
N SER A 88 -6.71 4.81 13.66
CA SER A 88 -7.76 5.74 13.23
C SER A 88 -9.06 5.44 13.99
N GLY A 89 -9.27 6.15 15.10
CA GLY A 89 -10.44 5.92 15.97
C GLY A 89 -10.42 4.51 16.54
N LYS A 90 -11.42 3.68 16.19
CA LYS A 90 -11.50 2.26 16.59
C LYS A 90 -10.94 1.29 15.52
N MET A 91 -10.32 1.81 14.47
CA MET A 91 -9.88 1.05 13.30
C MET A 91 -8.36 1.15 13.10
N ALA A 92 -7.80 0.16 12.40
CA ALA A 92 -6.49 0.25 11.79
C ALA A 92 -6.61 0.76 10.36
N LEU A 93 -5.93 1.86 10.05
CA LEU A 93 -5.82 2.39 8.70
C LEU A 93 -4.51 1.90 8.08
N VAL A 94 -4.61 1.13 6.99
CA VAL A 94 -3.47 0.81 6.13
C VAL A 94 -3.47 1.74 4.92
N LYS A 95 -2.50 2.63 4.86
CA LYS A 95 -2.23 3.48 3.70
C LYS A 95 -1.24 2.79 2.80
N VAL A 96 -1.58 2.68 1.53
CA VAL A 96 -0.73 2.12 0.48
C VAL A 96 -0.51 3.21 -0.55
N ILE A 97 0.75 3.56 -0.79
CA ILE A 97 1.16 4.51 -1.82
C ILE A 97 1.87 3.71 -2.89
N ASN A 98 1.32 3.70 -4.11
CA ASN A 98 1.81 2.89 -5.22
C ASN A 98 2.20 3.71 -6.46
N GLN A 99 1.87 5.00 -6.49
CA GLN A 99 2.48 5.90 -7.46
C GLN A 99 3.90 6.21 -6.99
N GLN A 100 4.88 5.72 -7.76
CA GLN A 100 6.21 6.32 -7.76
C GLN A 100 6.06 7.84 -7.90
N LEU A 101 6.90 8.61 -7.22
CA LEU A 101 7.14 10.05 -7.47
C LEU A 101 7.72 10.30 -8.88
N LYS A 102 7.21 9.60 -9.91
CA LYS A 102 7.70 9.62 -11.29
C LYS A 102 7.42 10.95 -12.01
N ALA A 103 6.74 11.89 -11.37
CA ALA A 103 6.32 13.16 -11.98
C ALA A 103 6.59 14.43 -11.14
N MET A 104 7.18 14.35 -9.94
CA MET A 104 7.43 15.55 -9.11
C MET A 104 8.90 15.90 -8.85
N TYR A 105 9.83 15.04 -9.25
CA TYR A 105 11.24 15.42 -9.36
C TYR A 105 11.67 15.30 -10.82
N SER A 106 11.59 16.42 -11.54
CA SER A 106 12.29 16.62 -12.81
C SER A 106 13.78 16.82 -12.54
N TYR A 107 14.45 15.84 -11.94
CA TYR A 107 15.90 15.74 -12.10
C TYR A 107 16.13 14.90 -13.34
N ASP A 108 16.29 15.60 -14.46
CA ASP A 108 16.86 15.04 -15.67
C ASP A 108 18.26 14.51 -15.31
N TRP A 109 18.55 13.25 -15.63
CA TRP A 109 19.88 12.67 -15.46
C TRP A 109 20.94 13.36 -16.36
N ASN A 110 20.51 14.30 -17.20
CA ASN A 110 21.35 15.30 -17.84
C ASN A 110 21.69 16.45 -16.87
N TYR A 111 22.53 16.16 -15.89
CA TYR A 111 23.32 17.20 -15.22
C TYR A 111 24.14 17.92 -16.31
N PRO A 112 23.98 19.23 -16.54
CA PRO A 112 24.86 19.91 -17.47
C PRO A 112 26.29 19.85 -16.91
N LYS A 113 27.15 19.09 -17.58
CA LYS A 113 28.60 19.23 -17.45
C LYS A 113 28.96 20.62 -18.01
N GLY A 114 28.81 21.66 -17.21
CA GLY A 114 29.32 22.98 -17.57
C GLY A 114 28.52 24.13 -17.00
N GLY A 115 29.21 25.00 -16.27
CA GLY A 115 28.81 26.39 -16.12
C GLY A 115 28.71 26.87 -14.69
N PHE A 116 29.87 27.26 -14.14
CA PHE A 116 29.94 28.21 -13.03
C PHE A 116 29.10 29.46 -13.32
N GLY A 117 28.41 29.96 -12.29
CA GLY A 117 27.67 31.22 -12.36
C GLY A 117 27.44 31.78 -10.96
N ILE A 118 28.53 31.99 -10.21
CA ILE A 118 28.49 32.78 -8.98
C ILE A 118 28.22 34.22 -9.39
N SER A 119 27.08 34.79 -9.00
CA SER A 119 26.85 36.23 -9.08
C SER A 119 26.57 36.76 -7.68
N PHE A 120 27.62 37.19 -7.00
CA PHE A 120 27.51 38.08 -5.85
C PHE A 120 27.00 39.44 -6.34
N ARG A 121 25.83 39.87 -5.87
CA ARG A 121 25.42 41.28 -5.97
C ARG A 121 26.10 42.05 -4.82
N MET A 122 27.03 42.92 -5.19
CA MET A 122 27.45 44.08 -4.39
C MET A 122 27.04 45.32 -5.18
N GLY A 123 26.26 46.19 -4.54
CA GLY A 123 25.74 47.44 -5.07
C GLY A 123 24.83 48.06 -4.03
#